data_AF-A0A942MMM0-F1
#
_entry.id   AF-A0A942MMM0-F1
#
_cell.length_a   1.000
_cell.length_b   1.000
_cell.length_c   1.000
_cell.angle_alpha   90.00
_cell.angle_beta   90.00
_cell.angle_gamma   90.00
#
_symmetry.space_group_name_H-M   'P 1'
#
loop_
_entity.id
_entity.type
_entity.pdbx_description
1 polymer ?
#
loop_
_entity_poly.entity_id
_entity_poly.type
_entity_poly.pdbx_seq_one_letter_code
_entity_poly.pdbx_strand_id
1 'polypeptide(L)'
;MDIQFGDLGVILLLVFMEGLLSADNAIVLAVLALPLPPEEQKKALKYGMFGAFFFRILAVVFVAYLMSWPWVKMIGGMYLMYLGIKHFHEKILLGEDAEHIKKTSAKQIFGLSQFWSTVIAIELTDIVFSVDSIFVAVAMSPKLSVIILGGVLGIIAMRFVAGGFLKLLKQYPLLVDAAYAVVLLIGTKLFIEFLHVEKLISWELPHWFVYVAIGVSFLSAFLFSVRKDRKKKKHEKLAEQILESEI
;
A
#
# COMPACT_ATOMS: atom_id res chain seq x y z
N MET A 1 13.14 -12.09 -21.28
CA MET A 1 12.57 -11.90 -19.94
C MET A 1 12.55 -13.27 -19.29
N ASP A 2 13.49 -13.54 -18.38
CA ASP A 2 13.63 -14.86 -17.75
C ASP A 2 12.80 -14.91 -16.47
N ILE A 3 11.46 -14.93 -16.64
CA ILE A 3 10.51 -15.10 -15.54
C ILE A 3 10.43 -16.59 -15.25
N GLN A 4 10.84 -16.97 -14.04
CA GLN A 4 10.78 -18.33 -13.55
C GLN A 4 9.51 -18.54 -12.74
N PHE A 5 9.12 -19.81 -12.53
CA PHE A 5 7.92 -20.14 -11.77
C PHE A 5 7.93 -19.56 -10.34
N GLY A 6 9.11 -19.47 -9.71
CA GLY A 6 9.28 -18.83 -8.39
C GLY A 6 8.98 -17.33 -8.39
N ASP A 7 9.11 -16.65 -9.53
CA ASP A 7 8.86 -15.21 -9.63
C ASP A 7 7.35 -14.91 -9.61
N LEU A 8 6.50 -15.85 -10.02
CA LEU A 8 5.04 -15.68 -10.02
C LEU A 8 4.50 -15.39 -8.62
N GLY A 9 5.05 -16.07 -7.60
CA GLY A 9 4.67 -15.81 -6.20
C GLY A 9 5.01 -14.39 -5.77
N VAL A 10 6.17 -13.87 -6.19
CA VAL A 10 6.56 -12.49 -5.92
C VAL A 10 5.65 -11.51 -6.65
N ILE A 11 5.35 -11.74 -7.94
CA ILE A 11 4.42 -10.90 -8.72
C ILE A 11 3.06 -10.82 -8.02
N LEU A 12 2.50 -11.97 -7.61
CA LEU A 12 1.23 -12.01 -6.90
C LEU A 12 1.28 -11.24 -5.58
N LEU A 13 2.38 -11.37 -4.84
CA LEU A 13 2.58 -10.61 -3.61
C LEU A 13 2.67 -9.11 -3.88
N LEU A 14 3.37 -8.69 -4.94
CA LEU A 14 3.47 -7.27 -5.32
C LEU A 14 2.11 -6.70 -5.73
N VAL A 15 1.34 -7.43 -6.53
CA VAL A 15 -0.05 -7.05 -6.91
C VAL A 15 -0.91 -6.89 -5.66
N PHE A 16 -0.79 -7.83 -4.71
CA PHE A 16 -1.55 -7.81 -3.48
C PHE A 16 -1.16 -6.64 -2.57
N MET A 17 0.15 -6.41 -2.37
CA MET A 17 0.67 -5.29 -1.57
C MET A 17 0.34 -3.94 -2.19
N GLU A 18 0.42 -3.83 -3.53
CA GLU A 18 -0.03 -2.63 -4.25
C GLU A 18 -1.51 -2.34 -3.96
N GLY A 19 -2.35 -3.37 -3.97
CA GLY A 19 -3.76 -3.23 -3.63
C GLY A 19 -4.00 -2.77 -2.20
N LEU A 20 -3.31 -3.37 -1.23
CA LEU A 20 -3.44 -3.05 0.19
C LEU A 20 -3.03 -1.62 0.52
N LEU A 21 -1.85 -1.21 0.05
CA LEU A 21 -1.31 0.12 0.35
C LEU A 21 -2.04 1.23 -0.42
N SER A 22 -2.66 0.90 -1.56
CA SER A 22 -3.31 1.90 -2.41
C SER A 22 -4.83 1.98 -2.28
N ALA A 23 -5.47 1.12 -1.48
CA ALA A 23 -6.93 1.12 -1.36
C ALA A 23 -7.50 2.44 -0.78
N ASP A 24 -6.90 2.95 0.29
CA ASP A 24 -7.32 4.22 0.90
C ASP A 24 -6.95 5.41 0.00
N ASN A 25 -5.88 5.26 -0.78
CA ASN A 25 -5.40 6.23 -1.76
C ASN A 25 -6.39 6.40 -2.93
N ALA A 26 -7.16 5.37 -3.28
CA ALA A 26 -8.21 5.46 -4.29
C ALA A 26 -9.33 6.45 -3.89
N ILE A 27 -9.63 6.56 -2.59
CA ILE A 27 -10.60 7.53 -2.08
C ILE A 27 -10.06 8.95 -2.24
N VAL A 28 -8.79 9.19 -1.88
CA VAL A 28 -8.13 10.49 -2.06
C VAL A 28 -8.15 10.93 -3.52
N LEU A 29 -7.81 10.02 -4.44
CA LEU A 29 -7.89 10.26 -5.88
C LEU A 29 -9.30 10.63 -6.35
N ALA A 30 -10.34 9.96 -5.82
CA ALA A 30 -11.72 10.31 -6.11
C ALA A 30 -12.11 11.68 -5.55
N VAL A 31 -11.68 12.01 -4.33
CA VAL A 31 -11.91 13.32 -3.70
C VAL A 31 -11.26 14.45 -4.49
N LEU A 32 -10.04 14.26 -5.00
CA LEU A 32 -9.33 15.24 -5.82
C LEU A 32 -10.06 15.53 -7.13
N ALA A 33 -10.79 14.56 -7.69
CA ALA A 33 -11.57 14.76 -8.91
C ALA A 33 -12.90 15.50 -8.67
N LEU A 34 -13.44 15.52 -7.44
CA LEU A 34 -14.76 16.11 -7.13
C LEU A 34 -14.98 17.55 -7.61
N PRO A 35 -13.97 18.46 -7.62
CA PRO A 35 -14.16 19.84 -8.08
C PRO A 35 -14.44 19.97 -9.59
N LEU A 36 -14.32 18.90 -10.38
CA LEU A 36 -14.58 18.92 -11.83
C LEU A 36 -16.03 18.58 -12.18
N PRO A 37 -16.56 19.07 -13.31
CA PRO A 37 -17.82 18.59 -13.88
C PRO A 37 -17.82 17.06 -14.06
N PRO A 38 -18.97 16.36 -13.92
CA PRO A 38 -19.04 14.89 -13.97
C PRO A 38 -18.40 14.25 -15.21
N GLU A 39 -18.49 14.91 -16.36
CA GLU A 39 -17.87 14.44 -17.60
C GLU A 39 -16.34 14.54 -17.60
N GLU A 40 -15.81 15.57 -16.92
CA GLU A 40 -14.37 15.81 -16.78
C GLU A 40 -13.74 14.94 -15.70
N GLN A 41 -14.47 14.57 -14.65
CA GLN A 41 -13.97 13.67 -13.60
C GLN A 41 -13.45 12.35 -14.18
N LYS A 42 -14.25 11.70 -15.03
CA LYS A 42 -13.87 10.43 -15.68
C LYS A 42 -12.66 10.61 -16.59
N LYS A 43 -12.57 11.74 -17.30
CA LYS A 43 -11.43 12.08 -18.16
C LYS A 43 -10.18 12.29 -17.32
N ALA A 44 -10.24 13.12 -16.28
CA ALA A 44 -9.11 13.40 -15.40
C ALA A 44 -8.56 12.13 -14.75
N LEU A 45 -9.45 11.27 -14.25
CA LEU A 45 -9.08 9.96 -13.70
C LEU A 45 -8.44 9.05 -14.76
N LYS A 46 -8.90 9.09 -16.02
CA LYS A 46 -8.35 8.28 -17.12
C LYS A 46 -6.97 8.79 -17.57
N TYR A 47 -6.81 10.10 -17.74
CA TYR A 47 -5.50 10.69 -18.07
C TYR A 47 -4.50 10.49 -16.92
N GLY A 48 -4.94 10.67 -15.68
CA GLY A 48 -4.15 10.37 -14.50
C GLY A 48 -3.72 8.91 -14.41
N MET A 49 -4.49 7.96 -14.95
CA MET A 49 -4.07 6.55 -15.02
C MET A 49 -2.91 6.35 -15.99
N PHE A 50 -2.95 6.95 -17.18
CA PHE A 50 -1.84 6.84 -18.14
C PHE A 50 -0.58 7.50 -17.58
N GLY A 51 -0.72 8.67 -16.96
CA GLY A 51 0.35 9.34 -16.22
C GLY A 51 0.91 8.43 -15.13
N ALA A 52 0.05 7.91 -14.25
CA ALA A 52 0.42 7.01 -13.17
C ALA A 52 1.24 5.81 -13.68
N PHE A 53 0.81 5.09 -14.72
CA PHE A 53 1.62 3.99 -15.28
C PHE A 53 3.01 4.44 -15.75
N PHE A 54 3.07 5.54 -16.49
CA PHE A 54 4.33 6.05 -17.02
C PHE A 54 5.29 6.47 -15.90
N PHE A 55 4.82 7.31 -14.98
CA PHE A 55 5.62 7.79 -13.85
C PHE A 55 5.96 6.67 -12.86
N ARG A 56 5.08 5.68 -12.70
CA ARG A 56 5.35 4.49 -11.90
C ARG A 56 6.51 3.69 -12.47
N ILE A 57 6.47 3.36 -13.75
CA ILE A 57 7.54 2.59 -14.39
C ILE A 57 8.85 3.38 -14.30
N LEU A 58 8.80 4.69 -14.57
CA LEU A 58 9.96 5.57 -14.45
C LEU A 58 10.52 5.58 -13.01
N ALA A 59 9.67 5.74 -12.00
CA ALA A 59 10.05 5.77 -10.60
C ALA A 59 10.60 4.42 -10.13
N VAL A 60 10.01 3.30 -10.56
CA VAL A 60 10.52 1.95 -10.28
C VAL A 60 11.93 1.77 -10.84
N VAL A 61 12.14 2.13 -12.12
CA VAL A 61 13.46 2.05 -12.76
C VAL A 61 14.45 2.94 -12.05
N PHE A 62 14.03 4.16 -11.69
CA PHE A 62 14.87 5.12 -10.98
C PHE A 62 15.26 4.63 -9.57
N VAL A 63 14.31 4.15 -8.76
CA VAL A 63 14.60 3.60 -7.42
C VAL A 63 15.43 2.32 -7.52
N ALA A 64 15.15 1.44 -8.49
CA ALA A 64 15.95 0.23 -8.71
C ALA A 64 17.41 0.58 -9.05
N TYR A 65 17.63 1.62 -9.86
CA TYR A 65 18.97 2.13 -10.13
C TYR A 65 19.63 2.72 -8.87
N LEU A 66 18.90 3.56 -8.12
CA LEU A 66 19.39 4.17 -6.89
C LEU A 66 19.69 3.14 -5.78
N MET A 67 19.01 2.01 -5.75
CA MET A 67 19.25 0.94 -4.77
C MET A 67 20.62 0.27 -4.86
N SER A 68 21.37 0.53 -5.93
CA SER A 68 22.80 0.21 -6.01
C SER A 68 23.64 0.97 -4.97
N TRP A 69 23.14 2.12 -4.48
CA TRP A 69 23.84 2.96 -3.53
C TRP A 69 23.41 2.63 -2.09
N PRO A 70 24.36 2.31 -1.18
CA PRO A 70 24.02 1.84 0.18
C PRO A 70 23.16 2.82 0.98
N TRP A 71 23.43 4.11 0.85
CA TRP A 71 22.68 5.16 1.55
C TRP A 71 21.20 5.23 1.13
N VAL A 72 20.86 4.78 -0.07
CA VAL A 72 19.46 4.69 -0.53
C VAL A 72 18.72 3.59 0.23
N LYS A 73 19.39 2.46 0.50
CA LYS A 73 18.84 1.39 1.36
C LYS A 73 18.63 1.89 2.78
N MET A 74 19.56 2.69 3.31
CA MET A 74 19.44 3.30 4.62
C MET A 74 18.23 4.24 4.70
N ILE A 75 18.16 5.23 3.80
CA ILE A 75 17.08 6.23 3.80
C ILE A 75 15.72 5.57 3.53
N GLY A 76 15.64 4.71 2.52
CA GLY A 76 14.42 3.96 2.21
C GLY A 76 13.99 3.05 3.35
N GLY A 77 14.94 2.36 3.97
CA GLY A 77 14.70 1.52 5.14
C GLY A 77 14.12 2.31 6.31
N MET A 78 14.77 3.42 6.68
CA MET A 78 14.30 4.32 7.75
C MET A 78 12.93 4.91 7.44
N TYR A 79 12.68 5.31 6.20
CA TYR A 79 11.39 5.85 5.78
C TYR A 79 10.25 4.84 5.95
N LEU A 80 10.43 3.60 5.47
CA LEU A 80 9.44 2.54 5.63
C LEU A 80 9.23 2.16 7.10
N MET A 81 10.32 2.11 7.89
CA MET A 81 10.22 1.88 9.33
C MET A 81 9.42 2.98 10.01
N TYR A 82 9.68 4.24 9.67
CA TYR A 82 8.92 5.39 10.17
C TYR A 82 7.43 5.26 9.85
N LEU A 83 7.07 4.91 8.62
CA LEU A 83 5.67 4.72 8.22
C LEU A 83 4.97 3.62 9.01
N GLY A 84 5.61 2.45 9.13
CA GLY A 84 5.05 1.34 9.91
C GLY A 84 4.88 1.70 11.39
N ILE A 85 5.90 2.29 12.01
CA ILE A 85 5.85 2.72 13.42
C ILE A 85 4.75 3.78 13.61
N LYS A 86 4.68 4.77 12.72
CA LYS A 86 3.68 5.83 12.76
C LYS A 86 2.26 5.25 12.70
N HIS A 87 1.98 4.31 11.80
CA HIS A 87 0.67 3.66 11.70
C HIS A 87 0.24 3.02 13.02
N PHE A 88 1.10 2.20 13.62
CA PHE A 88 0.78 1.54 14.89
C PHE A 88 0.67 2.53 16.05
N HIS A 89 1.50 3.58 16.07
CA HIS A 89 1.45 4.61 17.09
C HIS A 89 0.16 5.44 17.02
N GLU A 90 -0.23 5.89 15.82
CA GLU A 90 -1.49 6.62 15.61
C GLU A 90 -2.71 5.75 15.98
N LYS A 91 -2.70 4.46 15.63
CA LYS A 91 -3.77 3.53 15.99
C LYS A 91 -3.93 3.35 17.50
N ILE A 92 -2.81 3.30 18.24
CA ILE A 92 -2.83 3.17 19.71
C ILE A 92 -3.36 4.45 20.37
N LEU A 93 -2.97 5.62 19.83
CA LEU A 93 -3.32 6.91 20.41
C LEU A 93 -4.74 7.40 20.08
N LEU A 94 -5.22 7.15 18.85
CA LEU A 94 -6.46 7.73 18.31
C LEU A 94 -7.64 6.74 18.28
N GLY A 95 -7.42 5.45 18.57
CA GLY A 95 -8.46 4.42 18.47
C GLY A 95 -8.81 4.04 17.03
N GLU A 96 -9.77 3.13 16.83
CA GLU A 96 -10.15 2.60 15.50
C GLU A 96 -10.78 3.65 14.56
N ASP A 97 -11.05 4.88 15.03
CA ASP A 97 -11.78 5.94 14.30
C ASP A 97 -10.90 7.01 13.65
N ALA A 98 -9.58 6.78 13.55
CA ALA A 98 -8.65 7.73 12.93
C ALA A 98 -8.71 7.73 11.38
N GLU A 99 -9.89 7.95 10.79
CA GLU A 99 -10.00 8.24 9.35
C GLU A 99 -9.71 9.73 9.12
N HIS A 100 -8.45 10.06 8.89
CA HIS A 100 -8.06 11.39 8.40
C HIS A 100 -8.41 11.53 6.91
N ILE A 101 -9.68 11.79 6.60
CA ILE A 101 -10.00 12.51 5.36
C ILE A 101 -9.65 13.97 5.58
N LYS A 102 -8.37 14.33 5.42
CA LYS A 102 -8.01 15.72 5.13
C LYS A 102 -8.65 16.04 3.78
N LYS A 103 -9.66 16.93 3.79
CA LYS A 103 -10.21 17.54 2.59
C LYS A 103 -9.12 18.37 1.91
N THR A 104 -8.26 17.72 1.15
CA THR A 104 -7.35 18.40 0.23
C THR A 104 -8.15 18.69 -1.03
N SER A 105 -8.77 19.87 -1.08
CA SER A 105 -9.23 20.43 -2.35
C SER A 105 -8.01 20.65 -3.24
N ALA A 106 -8.08 20.25 -4.50
CA ALA A 106 -7.11 20.69 -5.50
C ALA A 106 -7.17 22.23 -5.53
N LYS A 107 -6.15 22.88 -4.97
CA LYS A 107 -5.99 24.34 -5.05
C LYS A 107 -5.47 24.64 -6.46
N GLN A 108 -5.92 25.73 -7.08
CA GLN A 108 -5.49 26.07 -8.43
C GLN A 108 -3.95 26.14 -8.50
N ILE A 109 -3.35 25.26 -9.30
CA ILE A 109 -1.91 25.11 -9.43
C ILE A 109 -1.45 25.93 -10.65
N PHE A 110 -0.53 26.88 -10.46
CA PHE A 110 0.17 27.61 -11.53
C PHE A 110 -0.71 28.23 -12.64
N GLY A 111 -1.89 28.77 -12.32
CA GLY A 111 -2.76 29.43 -13.32
C GLY A 111 -3.34 28.50 -14.40
N LEU A 112 -3.20 27.19 -14.23
CA LEU A 112 -3.75 26.18 -15.14
C LEU A 112 -5.27 26.08 -14.98
N SER A 113 -5.93 25.56 -16.02
CA SER A 113 -7.36 25.20 -15.93
C SER A 113 -7.60 24.25 -14.75
N GLN A 114 -8.81 24.29 -14.17
CA GLN A 114 -9.20 23.40 -13.08
C GLN A 114 -8.99 21.92 -13.43
N PHE A 115 -9.25 21.56 -14.68
CA PHE A 115 -9.01 20.22 -15.22
C PHE A 115 -7.55 19.78 -15.08
N TRP A 116 -6.61 20.52 -15.69
CA TRP A 116 -5.19 20.17 -15.66
C TRP A 116 -4.59 20.26 -14.24
N SER A 117 -5.03 21.21 -13.42
CA SER A 117 -4.65 21.27 -12.00
C SER A 117 -5.03 19.99 -11.26
N THR A 118 -6.23 19.45 -11.55
CA THR A 118 -6.73 18.21 -10.96
C THR A 118 -5.96 16.98 -11.47
N VAL A 119 -5.67 16.91 -12.76
CA VAL A 119 -4.85 15.82 -13.34
C VAL A 119 -3.46 15.79 -12.69
N ILE A 120 -2.80 16.93 -12.57
CA ILE A 120 -1.49 17.04 -11.91
C ILE A 120 -1.59 16.65 -10.44
N ALA A 121 -2.63 17.10 -9.72
CA ALA A 121 -2.82 16.73 -8.32
C ALA A 121 -3.00 15.21 -8.15
N ILE A 122 -3.78 14.58 -9.01
CA ILE A 122 -3.97 13.13 -9.07
C ILE A 122 -2.64 12.41 -9.29
N GLU A 123 -1.86 12.87 -10.27
CA GLU A 123 -0.58 12.27 -10.65
C GLU A 123 0.49 12.41 -9.56
N LEU A 124 0.64 13.61 -8.98
CA LEU A 124 1.56 13.84 -7.87
C LEU A 124 1.18 13.01 -6.64
N THR A 125 -0.12 12.91 -6.37
CA THR A 125 -0.63 12.10 -5.26
C THR A 125 -0.32 10.62 -5.48
N ASP A 126 -0.49 10.11 -6.71
CA ASP A 126 -0.11 8.74 -7.08
C ASP A 126 1.40 8.50 -6.91
N ILE A 127 2.25 9.45 -7.33
CA ILE A 127 3.70 9.35 -7.13
C ILE A 127 4.04 9.27 -5.65
N VAL A 128 3.47 10.13 -4.79
CA VAL A 128 3.72 10.08 -3.34
C VAL A 128 3.30 8.74 -2.75
N PHE A 129 2.13 8.22 -3.13
CA PHE A 129 1.66 6.92 -2.68
C PHE A 129 2.47 5.74 -3.23
N SER A 130 3.06 5.91 -4.41
CA SER A 130 3.88 4.87 -5.04
C SER A 130 5.21 4.63 -4.33
N VAL A 131 5.72 5.61 -3.57
CA VAL A 131 7.04 5.51 -2.94
C VAL A 131 7.14 4.26 -2.07
N ASP A 132 6.18 4.04 -1.17
CA ASP A 132 6.17 2.94 -0.21
C ASP A 132 6.24 1.58 -0.91
N SER A 133 5.34 1.40 -1.89
CA SER A 133 5.18 0.17 -2.64
C SER A 133 6.33 -0.07 -3.63
N ILE A 134 6.99 0.97 -4.14
CA ILE A 134 8.21 0.85 -4.94
C ILE A 134 9.38 0.34 -4.09
N PHE A 135 9.59 0.91 -2.89
CA PHE A 135 10.62 0.42 -1.97
C PHE A 135 10.38 -1.04 -1.57
N VAL A 136 9.13 -1.41 -1.29
CA VAL A 136 8.73 -2.81 -1.08
C VAL A 136 9.07 -3.67 -2.29
N ALA A 137 8.70 -3.24 -3.49
CA ALA A 137 8.89 -4.06 -4.68
C ALA A 137 10.37 -4.30 -5.01
N VAL A 138 11.21 -3.27 -4.91
CA VAL A 138 12.66 -3.39 -5.15
C VAL A 138 13.34 -4.21 -4.05
N ALA A 139 12.85 -4.16 -2.81
CA ALA A 139 13.36 -5.02 -1.74
C ALA A 139 12.97 -6.51 -1.92
N MET A 140 11.89 -6.80 -2.65
CA MET A 140 11.34 -8.16 -2.81
C MET A 140 11.94 -8.96 -3.97
N SER A 141 12.47 -8.30 -4.99
CA SER A 141 13.11 -8.98 -6.12
C SER A 141 14.22 -8.13 -6.69
N PRO A 142 15.37 -8.73 -7.05
CA PRO A 142 16.40 -8.05 -7.83
C PRO A 142 16.04 -7.95 -9.33
N LYS A 143 15.02 -8.70 -9.80
CA LYS A 143 14.65 -8.77 -11.22
C LYS A 143 13.71 -7.62 -11.57
N LEU A 144 14.22 -6.61 -12.29
CA LEU A 144 13.43 -5.47 -12.72
C LEU A 144 12.16 -5.85 -13.48
N SER A 145 12.19 -6.92 -14.30
CA SER A 145 11.02 -7.40 -15.03
C SER A 145 9.91 -7.90 -14.09
N VAL A 146 10.27 -8.53 -12.96
CA VAL A 146 9.31 -9.02 -11.95
C VAL A 146 8.67 -7.85 -11.22
N ILE A 147 9.48 -6.84 -10.85
CA ILE A 147 9.02 -5.63 -10.18
C ILE A 147 8.04 -4.85 -11.08
N ILE A 148 8.42 -4.59 -12.33
CA ILE A 148 7.60 -3.84 -13.28
C ILE A 148 6.30 -4.59 -13.57
N LEU A 149 6.35 -5.90 -13.82
CA LEU A 149 5.14 -6.68 -14.06
C LEU A 149 4.22 -6.71 -12.84
N GLY A 150 4.76 -6.93 -11.64
CA GLY A 150 3.99 -6.86 -10.40
C GLY A 150 3.34 -5.50 -10.19
N GLY A 151 4.08 -4.41 -10.38
CA GLY A 151 3.57 -3.05 -10.24
C GLY A 151 2.50 -2.71 -11.29
N VAL A 152 2.72 -3.06 -12.56
CA VAL A 152 1.74 -2.83 -13.64
C VAL A 152 0.47 -3.62 -13.38
N LEU A 153 0.59 -4.93 -13.11
CA LEU A 153 -0.57 -5.76 -12.78
C LEU A 153 -1.28 -5.28 -11.52
N GLY A 154 -0.52 -4.77 -10.53
CA GLY A 154 -1.03 -4.18 -9.30
C GLY A 154 -1.94 -2.99 -9.58
N ILE A 155 -1.45 -1.99 -10.33
CA ILE A 155 -2.23 -0.80 -10.70
C ILE A 155 -3.48 -1.19 -11.51
N ILE A 156 -3.35 -2.11 -12.47
CA ILE A 156 -4.48 -2.63 -13.26
C ILE A 156 -5.51 -3.26 -12.33
N ALA A 157 -5.09 -4.19 -11.47
CA ALA A 157 -5.98 -4.91 -10.56
C ALA A 157 -6.71 -3.96 -9.61
N MET A 158 -5.97 -3.02 -9.01
CA MET A 158 -6.54 -1.97 -8.17
C MET A 158 -7.61 -1.18 -8.90
N ARG A 159 -7.41 -0.84 -10.17
CA ARG A 159 -8.37 -0.01 -10.89
C ARG A 159 -9.70 -0.68 -11.18
N PHE A 160 -9.70 -1.99 -11.43
CA PHE A 160 -10.91 -2.75 -11.69
C PHE A 160 -11.58 -3.26 -10.41
N VAL A 161 -10.79 -3.51 -9.36
CA VAL A 161 -11.25 -4.19 -8.14
C VAL A 161 -11.25 -3.27 -6.92
N ALA A 162 -10.90 -1.97 -7.04
CA ALA A 162 -10.84 -1.00 -5.92
C ALA A 162 -12.08 -1.05 -5.01
N GLY A 163 -13.28 -1.11 -5.60
CA GLY A 163 -14.52 -1.21 -4.81
C GLY A 163 -14.66 -2.53 -4.05
N GLY A 164 -14.16 -3.63 -4.59
CA GLY A 164 -14.09 -4.93 -3.91
C GLY A 164 -13.00 -4.95 -2.83
N PHE A 165 -11.85 -4.35 -3.12
CA PHE A 165 -10.73 -4.25 -2.20
C PHE A 165 -11.07 -3.38 -0.98
N LEU A 166 -11.73 -2.24 -1.20
CA LEU A 166 -12.25 -1.39 -0.13
C LEU A 166 -13.27 -2.13 0.74
N LYS A 167 -14.17 -2.92 0.15
CA LYS A 167 -15.09 -3.78 0.91
C LYS A 167 -14.33 -4.83 1.72
N LEU A 168 -13.31 -5.46 1.14
CA LEU A 168 -12.48 -6.45 1.81
C LEU A 168 -11.78 -5.83 3.04
N LEU A 169 -11.18 -4.64 2.88
CA LEU A 169 -10.50 -3.96 3.99
C LEU A 169 -11.46 -3.48 5.07
N LYS A 170 -12.65 -2.98 4.69
CA LYS A 170 -13.70 -2.65 5.67
C LYS A 170 -14.18 -3.87 6.45
N GLN A 171 -14.23 -5.04 5.81
CA GLN A 171 -14.59 -6.30 6.46
C GLN A 171 -13.44 -6.88 7.30
N TYR A 172 -12.19 -6.70 6.86
CA TYR A 172 -11.00 -7.26 7.48
C TYR A 172 -9.93 -6.16 7.70
N PRO A 173 -10.16 -5.20 8.62
CA PRO A 173 -9.27 -4.05 8.83
C PRO A 173 -7.87 -4.45 9.32
N LEU A 174 -7.73 -5.61 9.95
CA LEU A 174 -6.44 -6.18 10.36
C LEU A 174 -5.52 -6.48 9.15
N LEU A 175 -6.05 -6.58 7.92
CA LEU A 175 -5.22 -6.73 6.72
C LEU A 175 -4.41 -5.45 6.42
N VAL A 176 -4.94 -4.27 6.79
CA VAL A 176 -4.20 -3.01 6.69
C VAL A 176 -3.04 -3.01 7.68
N ASP A 177 -3.27 -3.44 8.92
CA ASP A 177 -2.20 -3.59 9.91
C ASP A 177 -1.13 -4.57 9.45
N ALA A 178 -1.53 -5.70 8.85
CA ALA A 178 -0.59 -6.64 8.28
C ALA A 178 0.24 -6.00 7.15
N ALA A 179 -0.36 -5.18 6.29
CA ALA A 179 0.36 -4.45 5.25
C ALA A 179 1.41 -3.50 5.84
N TYR A 180 1.06 -2.72 6.87
CA TYR A 180 2.01 -1.83 7.56
C TYR A 180 3.07 -2.58 8.36
N ALA A 181 2.75 -3.75 8.92
CA ALA A 181 3.74 -4.64 9.52
C ALA A 181 4.74 -5.17 8.48
N VAL A 182 4.27 -5.50 7.28
CA VAL A 182 5.15 -5.87 6.15
C VAL A 182 6.00 -4.68 5.73
N VAL A 183 5.44 -3.47 5.61
CA VAL A 183 6.20 -2.25 5.33
C VAL A 183 7.33 -2.06 6.36
N LEU A 184 7.03 -2.19 7.65
CA LEU A 184 8.03 -2.13 8.73
C LEU A 184 9.11 -3.22 8.59
N LEU A 185 8.70 -4.46 8.27
CA LEU A 185 9.60 -5.58 8.04
C LEU A 185 10.54 -5.31 6.84
N ILE A 186 10.00 -4.79 5.74
CA ILE A 186 10.79 -4.42 4.57
C ILE A 186 11.75 -3.28 4.90
N GLY A 187 11.29 -2.26 5.62
CA GLY A 187 12.16 -1.17 6.07
C GLY A 187 13.34 -1.70 6.90
N THR A 188 13.05 -2.62 7.81
CA THR A 188 14.06 -3.32 8.62
C THR A 188 15.02 -4.13 7.74
N LYS A 189 14.50 -4.87 6.75
CA LYS A 189 15.32 -5.63 5.78
C LYS A 189 16.30 -4.71 5.04
N LEU A 190 15.80 -3.60 4.48
CA LEU A 190 16.63 -2.64 3.74
C LEU A 190 17.71 -2.03 4.63
N PHE A 191 17.37 -1.73 5.88
CA PHE A 191 18.34 -1.21 6.85
C PHE A 191 19.41 -2.26 7.21
N ILE A 192 19.03 -3.53 7.41
CA ILE A 192 19.98 -4.63 7.62
C ILE A 192 20.89 -4.82 6.41
N GLU A 193 20.34 -4.78 5.18
CA GLU A 193 21.15 -4.85 3.97
C GLU A 193 22.15 -3.69 3.87
N PHE A 194 21.77 -2.49 4.28
CA PHE A 194 22.70 -1.37 4.37
C PHE A 194 23.86 -1.68 5.33
N LEU A 195 23.56 -2.13 6.55
CA LEU A 195 24.58 -2.49 7.54
C LEU A 195 25.50 -3.62 7.05
N HIS A 196 24.95 -4.56 6.28
CA HIS A 196 25.71 -5.63 5.66
C HIS A 196 26.68 -5.10 4.60
N VAL A 197 26.19 -4.24 3.70
CA VAL A 197 27.01 -3.63 2.64
C VAL A 197 28.12 -2.74 3.21
N GLU A 198 27.85 -2.01 4.29
CA GLU A 198 28.85 -1.21 5.02
C GLU A 198 29.79 -2.06 5.91
N LYS A 199 29.68 -3.40 5.86
CA LYS A 199 30.49 -4.35 6.65
C LYS A 199 30.38 -4.18 8.17
N LEU A 200 29.31 -3.53 8.64
CA LEU A 200 28.98 -3.43 10.06
C LEU A 200 28.41 -4.75 10.59
N ILE A 201 27.81 -5.55 9.71
CA ILE A 201 27.21 -6.85 9.99
C ILE A 201 27.64 -7.86 8.92
N SER A 202 27.95 -9.10 9.30
CA SER A 202 28.40 -10.15 8.36
C SER A 202 27.28 -11.03 7.80
N TRP A 203 26.09 -10.98 8.39
CA TRP A 203 24.93 -11.75 7.94
C TRP A 203 23.96 -10.89 7.12
N GLU A 204 23.23 -11.53 6.22
CA GLU A 204 22.14 -10.93 5.45
C GLU A 204 20.80 -11.54 5.88
N LEU A 205 19.71 -10.78 5.72
CA LEU A 205 18.37 -11.28 6.03
C LEU A 205 17.87 -12.17 4.87
N PRO A 206 17.66 -13.48 5.08
CA PRO A 206 17.29 -14.37 3.98
C PRO A 206 15.91 -14.04 3.40
N HIS A 207 15.78 -14.07 2.07
CA HIS A 207 14.51 -13.77 1.39
C HIS A 207 13.35 -14.67 1.84
N TRP A 208 13.61 -15.97 2.04
CA TRP A 208 12.58 -16.91 2.48
C TRP A 208 11.99 -16.53 3.84
N PHE A 209 12.80 -16.00 4.76
CA PHE A 209 12.34 -15.57 6.08
C PHE A 209 11.34 -14.43 5.94
N VAL A 210 11.63 -13.48 5.04
CA VAL A 210 10.75 -12.35 4.76
C VAL A 210 9.43 -12.82 4.15
N TYR A 211 9.46 -13.72 3.17
CA TYR A 211 8.23 -14.28 2.58
C TYR A 211 7.38 -15.05 3.61
N VAL A 212 8.02 -15.82 4.49
CA VAL A 212 7.32 -16.53 5.58
C VAL A 212 6.70 -15.54 6.57
N ALA A 213 7.44 -14.50 6.97
CA ALA A 213 6.95 -13.48 7.88
C ALA A 213 5.74 -12.72 7.30
N ILE A 214 5.77 -12.42 5.99
CA ILE A 214 4.63 -11.86 5.25
C ILE A 214 3.43 -12.82 5.25
N GLY A 215 3.65 -14.09 4.94
CA GLY A 215 2.58 -15.10 4.96
C GLY A 215 1.93 -15.23 6.34
N VAL A 216 2.76 -15.26 7.39
CA VAL A 216 2.31 -15.35 8.79
C VAL A 216 1.57 -14.07 9.22
N SER A 217 2.02 -12.88 8.82
CA SER A 217 1.36 -11.62 9.16
C SER A 217 -0.06 -11.56 8.57
N PHE A 218 -0.22 -11.89 7.29
CA PHE A 218 -1.55 -11.90 6.66
C PHE A 218 -2.44 -13.03 7.17
N LEU A 219 -1.88 -14.24 7.37
CA LEU A 219 -2.65 -15.37 7.89
C LEU A 219 -3.15 -15.08 9.31
N SER A 220 -2.28 -14.56 10.18
CA SER A 220 -2.67 -14.19 11.54
C SER A 220 -3.73 -13.08 11.53
N ALA A 221 -3.53 -12.01 10.75
CA ALA A 221 -4.52 -10.94 10.60
C ALA A 221 -5.88 -11.46 10.15
N PHE A 222 -5.92 -12.34 9.14
CA PHE A 222 -7.15 -12.95 8.66
C PHE A 222 -7.84 -13.79 9.74
N LEU A 223 -7.10 -14.68 10.42
CA LEU A 223 -7.64 -15.53 11.49
C LEU A 223 -8.17 -14.72 12.68
N PHE A 224 -7.45 -13.67 13.10
CA PHE A 224 -7.89 -12.79 14.18
C PHE A 224 -9.13 -11.99 13.78
N SER A 225 -9.21 -11.50 12.54
CA SER A 225 -10.37 -10.75 12.06
C SER A 225 -11.64 -11.61 12.02
N VAL A 226 -11.54 -12.85 11.50
CA VAL A 226 -12.66 -13.80 11.49
C VAL A 226 -13.12 -14.14 12.91
N ARG A 227 -12.20 -14.25 13.87
CA ARG A 227 -12.53 -14.50 15.28
C ARG A 227 -13.22 -13.30 15.94
N LYS A 228 -12.78 -12.07 15.67
CA LYS A 228 -13.38 -10.83 16.20
C LYS A 228 -14.84 -10.70 15.75
N ASP A 229 -15.11 -10.92 14.46
CA ASP A 229 -16.46 -10.88 13.88
C ASP A 229 -17.40 -11.94 14.48
N ARG A 230 -16.92 -13.17 14.67
CA ARG A 230 -17.72 -14.24 15.29
C ARG A 230 -18.09 -13.91 16.74
N LYS A 231 -17.16 -13.33 17.51
CA LYS A 231 -17.42 -12.92 18.89
C LYS A 231 -18.45 -11.78 18.95
N LYS A 232 -18.32 -10.76 18.08
CA LYS A 232 -19.27 -9.64 18.00
C LYS A 232 -20.69 -10.13 17.70
N LYS A 233 -20.86 -10.94 16.65
CA LYS A 233 -22.18 -11.53 16.30
C LYS A 233 -22.76 -12.41 17.41
N LYS A 234 -21.91 -13.14 18.16
CA LYS A 234 -22.37 -13.94 19.30
C LYS A 234 -22.88 -13.06 20.44
N HIS A 235 -22.21 -11.95 20.73
CA HIS A 235 -22.63 -11.00 21.78
C HIS A 235 -23.91 -10.25 21.38
N GLU A 236 -24.05 -9.84 20.12
CA GLU A 236 -25.27 -9.20 19.59
C GLU A 236 -26.48 -10.15 19.70
N LYS A 237 -26.34 -11.41 19.26
CA LYS A 237 -27.40 -12.41 19.42
C LYS A 237 -27.77 -12.69 20.88
N LEU A 238 -26.78 -12.72 21.78
CA LEU A 238 -27.04 -12.92 23.20
C LEU A 238 -27.78 -11.71 23.80
N ALA A 239 -27.43 -10.49 23.39
CA ALA A 239 -28.10 -9.27 23.82
C ALA A 239 -29.56 -9.21 23.30
N GLU A 240 -29.80 -9.56 22.04
CA GLU A 240 -31.16 -9.68 21.47
C GLU A 240 -31.99 -10.72 22.25
N GLN A 241 -31.43 -11.89 22.54
CA GLN A 241 -32.12 -12.93 23.33
C GLN A 241 -32.47 -12.49 24.76
N ILE A 242 -31.60 -11.71 25.41
CA ILE A 242 -31.87 -11.17 26.74
C ILE A 242 -33.01 -10.15 26.66
N LEU A 243 -32.97 -9.23 25.68
CA LEU A 243 -34.01 -8.21 25.49
C LEU A 243 -35.37 -8.83 25.15
N GLU A 244 -35.42 -9.89 24.34
CA GLU A 244 -36.67 -10.63 24.04
C GLU A 244 -37.23 -11.39 25.25
N SER A 245 -36.39 -11.75 26.23
CA SER A 245 -36.81 -12.48 27.44
C SER A 245 -37.36 -11.57 28.56
N GLU A 246 -37.14 -10.25 28.47
CA GLU A 246 -37.60 -9.25 29.44
C GLU A 246 -38.93 -8.56 29.04
N ILE A 247 -39.46 -8.85 27.85
CA ILE A 247 -40.75 -8.34 27.31
C ILE A 247 -41.83 -9.40 27.44
#